data_AF-A0A067T396-F1
#
_entry.id   AF-A0A067T396-F1
#
_cell.length_a   1.000
_cell.length_b   1.000
_cell.length_c   1.000
_cell.angle_alpha   90.00
_cell.angle_beta   90.00
_cell.angle_gamma   90.00
#
_symmetry.space_group_name_H-M   'P 1'
#
loop_
_entity.id
_entity.type
_entity.pdbx_description
1 polymer ?
#
loop_
_entity_poly.entity_id
_entity_poly.type
_entity_poly.pdbx_seq_one_letter_code
_entity_poly.pdbx_strand_id
1 'polypeptide(L)'
;MPGLEDAAIFWDYENCPVPSNTSGYVVVDNIRSLVRPYGSVKSFKAYLDISEQIPLTLRSELQSSGVSLVDCPHNGRKDVADKMIIGE
;
A
#
# COMPACT_ATOMS: atom_id res chain seq x y z
N MET A 1 -19.38 -23.64 -3.65
CA MET A 1 -19.28 -22.17 -3.76
C MET A 1 -17.82 -21.87 -4.03
N PRO A 2 -17.46 -21.14 -5.10
CA PRO A 2 -16.06 -20.78 -5.31
C PRO A 2 -15.56 -20.08 -4.05
N GLY A 3 -14.38 -20.50 -3.60
CA GLY A 3 -13.85 -20.21 -2.28
C GLY A 3 -13.80 -18.71 -2.02
N LEU A 4 -14.03 -18.35 -0.76
CA LEU A 4 -13.77 -17.05 -0.20
C LEU A 4 -12.25 -16.81 -0.27
N GLU A 5 -11.71 -16.50 -1.45
CA GLU A 5 -10.28 -16.29 -1.58
C GLU A 5 -9.90 -15.03 -0.78
N ASP A 6 -8.89 -15.19 0.06
CA ASP A 6 -8.36 -14.11 0.86
C ASP A 6 -7.35 -13.35 0.01
N ALA A 7 -7.61 -12.07 -0.27
CA ALA A 7 -6.74 -11.23 -1.06
C ALA A 7 -5.79 -10.44 -0.16
N ALA A 8 -4.53 -10.33 -0.57
CA ALA A 8 -3.54 -9.46 0.05
C ALA A 8 -3.05 -8.45 -0.99
N ILE A 9 -2.96 -7.19 -0.58
CA ILE A 9 -2.49 -6.08 -1.40
C ILE A 9 -1.11 -5.68 -0.90
N PHE A 10 -0.14 -5.74 -1.80
CA PHE A 10 1.22 -5.27 -1.61
C PHE A 10 1.44 -4.13 -2.59
N TRP A 11 1.60 -2.93 -2.07
CA TRP A 11 1.71 -1.72 -2.85
C TRP A 11 3.11 -1.12 -2.68
N ASP A 12 3.87 -1.14 -3.77
CA ASP A 12 5.08 -0.35 -3.90
C ASP A 12 4.69 1.12 -4.16
N TYR A 13 4.85 1.96 -3.14
CA TYR A 13 4.44 3.36 -3.21
C TYR A 13 5.39 4.19 -4.07
N GLU A 14 6.69 3.86 -4.11
CA GLU A 14 7.67 4.64 -4.87
C GLU A 14 7.45 4.50 -6.37
N ASN A 15 7.15 3.27 -6.82
CA ASN A 15 6.84 3.00 -8.22
C ASN A 15 5.42 3.46 -8.62
N CYS A 16 4.49 3.53 -7.68
CA CYS A 16 3.09 3.91 -7.94
C CYS A 16 2.54 4.83 -6.83
N PRO A 17 3.00 6.09 -6.74
CA PRO A 17 2.58 6.98 -5.67
C PRO A 17 1.13 7.45 -5.84
N VAL A 18 0.55 7.96 -4.75
CA VAL A 18 -0.77 8.62 -4.82
C VAL A 18 -0.67 9.84 -5.72
N PRO A 19 -1.57 9.99 -6.71
CA PRO A 19 -1.59 11.18 -7.54
C PRO A 19 -1.79 12.46 -6.71
N SER A 20 -1.10 13.52 -7.10
CA SER A 20 -1.26 14.85 -6.50
C SER A 20 -2.73 15.26 -6.45
N ASN A 21 -3.16 15.87 -5.35
CA ASN A 21 -4.54 16.31 -5.10
C ASN A 21 -5.59 15.18 -4.96
N THR A 22 -5.17 13.93 -4.76
CA THR A 22 -6.08 12.82 -4.41
C THR A 22 -5.89 12.43 -2.95
N SER A 23 -6.98 12.23 -2.22
CA SER A 23 -6.89 11.74 -0.84
C SER A 23 -6.56 10.25 -0.78
N GLY A 24 -5.84 9.85 0.26
CA GLY A 24 -5.53 8.46 0.53
C GLY A 24 -6.80 7.60 0.68
N TYR A 25 -7.88 8.18 1.23
CA TYR A 25 -9.18 7.51 1.34
C TYR A 25 -9.71 7.06 -0.02
N VAL A 26 -9.70 7.95 -1.02
CA VAL A 26 -10.24 7.68 -2.36
C VAL A 26 -9.40 6.60 -3.05
N VAL A 27 -8.07 6.69 -2.94
CA VAL A 27 -7.17 5.68 -3.53
C VAL A 27 -7.41 4.31 -2.93
N VAL A 28 -7.48 4.23 -1.59
CA VAL A 28 -7.68 2.96 -0.89
C VAL A 28 -9.04 2.34 -1.20
N ASP A 29 -10.10 3.16 -1.27
CA ASP A 29 -11.44 2.69 -1.64
C ASP A 29 -11.51 2.17 -3.08
N ASN A 30 -10.86 2.87 -4.02
CA ASN A 30 -10.77 2.45 -5.41
C ASN A 30 -10.01 1.11 -5.55
N ILE A 31 -8.85 0.98 -4.90
CA ILE A 31 -8.06 -0.26 -4.94
C ILE A 31 -8.87 -1.42 -4.34
N ARG A 32 -9.55 -1.22 -3.20
CA ARG A 32 -10.41 -2.24 -2.60
C ARG A 32 -11.57 -2.63 -3.50
N SER A 33 -12.19 -1.66 -4.17
CA SER A 33 -13.27 -1.91 -5.11
C SER A 33 -12.82 -2.77 -6.29
N LEU A 34 -11.59 -2.58 -6.78
CA LEU A 34 -10.99 -3.43 -7.81
C LEU A 34 -10.67 -4.85 -7.32
N VAL A 35 -10.29 -5.00 -6.05
CA VAL A 35 -9.94 -6.32 -5.48
C VAL A 35 -11.18 -7.10 -5.04
N ARG A 36 -12.30 -6.43 -4.76
CA ARG A 36 -13.54 -7.02 -4.25
C ARG A 36 -14.05 -8.25 -5.02
N PRO A 37 -13.99 -8.32 -6.37
CA PRO A 37 -14.40 -9.52 -7.11
C PRO A 37 -13.52 -10.75 -6.83
N TYR A 38 -12.27 -10.56 -6.40
CA TYR A 38 -11.31 -11.61 -6.09
C TYR A 38 -11.40 -12.09 -4.64
N GLY A 39 -12.16 -11.40 -3.78
CA GLY A 39 -12.47 -11.84 -2.43
C GLY A 39 -12.24 -10.78 -1.35
N SER A 40 -12.06 -11.23 -0.10
CA SER A 40 -11.94 -10.34 1.06
C SER A 40 -10.49 -9.90 1.25
N VAL A 41 -10.25 -8.60 1.39
CA VAL A 41 -8.91 -8.06 1.63
C VAL A 41 -8.49 -8.36 3.08
N LYS A 42 -7.55 -9.28 3.28
CA LYS A 42 -6.97 -9.62 4.59
C LYS A 42 -5.76 -8.77 4.95
N SER A 43 -5.03 -8.29 3.94
CA SER A 43 -3.86 -7.45 4.14
C SER A 43 -3.83 -6.35 3.11
N PHE A 44 -3.47 -5.14 3.55
CA PHE A 44 -3.18 -4.03 2.67
C PHE A 44 -1.94 -3.34 3.23
N LYS A 45 -0.80 -3.53 2.55
CA LYS A 45 0.49 -2.98 2.94
C LYS A 45 0.99 -2.05 1.84
N ALA A 46 1.40 -0.85 2.23
CA ALA A 46 2.15 0.06 1.38
C ALA A 46 3.61 0.05 1.85
N TYR A 47 4.53 -0.16 0.92
CA TYR A 47 5.97 -0.20 1.15
C TYR A 47 6.54 1.11 0.61
N LEU A 48 7.22 1.85 1.47
CA LEU A 48 7.71 3.19 1.20
C LEU A 48 8.83 3.55 2.16
N ASP A 49 9.73 4.42 1.73
CA ASP A 49 10.64 5.10 2.65
C ASP A 49 9.88 6.21 3.38
N ILE A 50 9.68 6.07 4.70
CA ILE A 50 8.99 7.11 5.49
C ILE A 50 9.84 8.39 5.58
N SER A 51 11.14 8.30 5.32
CA SER A 51 12.01 9.48 5.24
C SER A 51 11.79 10.30 3.96
N GLU A 52 11.27 9.69 2.87
CA GLU A 52 10.85 10.39 1.66
C GLU A 52 9.42 10.92 1.79
N GLN A 53 9.30 12.13 2.35
CA GLN A 53 8.30 13.19 2.08
C GLN A 53 6.83 12.84 1.73
N ILE A 54 6.28 11.70 2.13
CA ILE A 54 4.82 11.55 2.12
C ILE A 54 4.20 12.58 3.07
N PRO A 55 3.24 13.40 2.60
CA PRO A 55 2.57 14.37 3.46
C PRO A 55 1.95 13.67 4.68
N LEU A 56 2.11 14.27 5.87
CA LEU A 56 1.56 13.72 7.12
C LEU A 56 0.05 13.49 7.04
N THR A 57 -0.65 14.35 6.30
CA THR A 57 -2.08 14.20 6.01
C THR A 57 -2.32 12.90 5.25
N LEU A 58 -1.66 12.70 4.10
CA LEU A 58 -1.81 11.47 3.30
C LEU A 58 -1.45 10.22 4.10
N ARG A 59 -0.38 10.28 4.90
CA ARG A 59 0.02 9.20 5.80
C ARG A 59 -1.12 8.81 6.75
N SER A 60 -1.72 9.82 7.40
CA SER A 60 -2.86 9.63 8.30
C SER A 60 -4.05 9.01 7.56
N GLU A 61 -4.38 9.51 6.37
CA GLU A 61 -5.50 9.01 5.57
C GLU A 61 -5.34 7.54 5.19
N LEU A 62 -4.14 7.13 4.76
CA LEU A 62 -3.83 5.73 4.42
C LEU A 62 -3.96 4.83 5.66
N GLN A 63 -3.38 5.23 6.79
CA GLN A 63 -3.44 4.45 8.04
C GLN A 63 -4.86 4.34 8.58
N SER A 64 -5.61 5.45 8.61
CA SER A 64 -7.02 5.48 9.01
C SER A 64 -7.91 4.65 8.08
N SER A 65 -7.50 4.48 6.82
CA SER A 65 -8.18 3.58 5.88
C SER A 65 -7.86 2.09 6.11
N GLY A 66 -6.96 1.76 7.04
CA GLY A 66 -6.55 0.39 7.34
C GLY A 66 -5.39 -0.13 6.47
N VAL A 67 -4.62 0.77 5.86
CA VAL A 67 -3.36 0.42 5.18
C VAL A 67 -2.22 0.40 6.20
N SER A 68 -1.46 -0.70 6.22
CA SER A 68 -0.22 -0.79 6.98
C SER A 68 0.91 -0.16 6.20
N LEU A 69 1.51 0.90 6.72
CA LEU A 69 2.68 1.54 6.14
C LEU A 69 3.93 0.81 6.63
N VAL A 70 4.65 0.18 5.71
CA VAL A 70 5.88 -0.58 5.95
C VAL A 70 7.04 0.30 5.57
N ASP A 71 7.78 0.76 6.59
CA ASP A 71 8.97 1.57 6.39
C ASP A 71 10.09 0.76 5.73
N CYS A 72 10.52 1.22 4.56
CA CYS A 72 11.60 0.63 3.78
C CYS A 72 12.71 1.69 3.69
N PRO A 73 13.55 1.86 4.72
CA PRO A 73 14.61 2.86 4.68
C PRO A 73 15.66 2.48 3.62
N HIS A 74 15.66 3.21 2.52
CA HIS A 74 16.60 3.07 1.42
C HIS A 74 17.84 3.89 1.77
N ASN A 75 18.75 3.33 2.57
CA ASN A 75 20.03 3.99 2.87
C ASN A 75 20.98 4.01 1.63
N GLY A 76 20.49 4.54 0.50
CA GLY A 76 21.10 4.50 -0.83
C GLY A 76 21.02 3.14 -1.54
N ARG A 77 20.27 2.16 -1.00
CA ARG A 77 20.14 0.80 -1.58
C ARG A 77 18.86 0.66 -2.36
N LYS A 78 18.98 0.19 -3.59
CA LYS A 78 17.85 -0.21 -4.45
C LYS A 78 17.30 -1.57 -4.01
N ASP A 79 16.09 -1.88 -4.43
CA ASP A 79 15.43 -3.19 -4.31
C ASP A 79 15.02 -3.61 -2.88
N VAL A 80 14.95 -2.68 -1.91
CA VAL A 80 14.50 -3.02 -0.54
C VAL A 80 13.01 -3.29 -0.52
N ALA A 81 12.20 -2.43 -1.14
CA ALA A 81 10.76 -2.65 -1.27
C ALA A 81 10.45 -3.97 -2.00
N ASP A 82 11.15 -4.25 -3.11
CA ASP A 82 11.01 -5.51 -3.86
C ASP A 82 11.26 -6.74 -2.98
N LYS A 83 12.36 -6.76 -2.23
CA LYS A 83 12.69 -7.88 -1.31
C LYS A 83 11.65 -8.04 -0.20
N MET A 84 11.16 -6.93 0.34
CA MET A 84 10.15 -6.93 1.41
C MET A 84 8.77 -7.38 0.92
N ILE A 85 8.45 -7.13 -0.35
CA ILE A 85 7.23 -7.60 -0.99
C ILE A 85 7.32 -9.10 -1.31
N ILE A 86 8.47 -9.56 -1.83
CA ILE A 86 8.69 -10.97 -2.18
C ILE A 86 8.87 -11.84 -0.92
N GLY A 87 9.35 -11.27 0.18
CA GLY A 87 9.62 -11.98 1.43
C GLY A 87 10.95 -12.72 1.46
N GLU A 88 11.97 -12.20 0.78
CA GLU A 88 13.36 -12.71 0.78
C GLU A 88 14.23 -12.14 1.92
#